data_AF-A0A7C6R5P0-F1
#
_entry.id   AF-A0A7C6R5P0-F1
#
_cell.length_a   1.000
_cell.length_b   1.000
_cell.length_c   1.000
_cell.angle_alpha   90.00
_cell.angle_beta   90.00
_cell.angle_gamma   90.00
#
_symmetry.space_group_name_H-M   'P 1'
#
loop_
_entity.id
_entity.type
_entity.pdbx_description
1 polymer ?
#
loop_
_entity_poly.entity_id
_entity_poly.type
_entity_poly.pdbx_seq_one_letter_code
_entity_poly.pdbx_strand_id
1 'polypeptide(L)'
;MQQWEELKAECLGCNKCELSNTRTNVVFGVGNINSRVMFVGEGPGENEDLQGEPFVGRAGKLLDKYLAAIDLDRTKVYIANMVKCRPPHNRDPKPEEVEKCLPFLRRQVQLIRPAIIVCLGRIAACRLISPGFRVTKDHGVWYEKGGIKFMGTFHPAALLRNPNNKADAFEDFLKIRDELKNI
;
A
#
# COMPACT_ATOMS: atom_id res chain seq x y z
N MET A 1 12.36 -16.94 6.80
CA MET A 1 12.11 -16.26 8.09
C MET A 1 13.26 -15.32 8.43
N GLN A 2 14.51 -15.78 8.50
CA GLN A 2 15.69 -14.93 8.78
C GLN A 2 15.80 -13.68 7.88
N GLN A 3 15.72 -13.83 6.55
CA GLN A 3 15.79 -12.69 5.62
C GLN A 3 14.68 -11.65 5.82
N TRP A 4 13.51 -12.06 6.32
CA TRP A 4 12.39 -11.16 6.59
C TRP A 4 12.64 -10.32 7.84
N GLU A 5 13.12 -10.95 8.91
CA GLU A 5 13.49 -10.25 10.14
C GLU A 5 14.67 -9.31 9.92
N GLU A 6 15.66 -9.70 9.12
CA GLU A 6 16.76 -8.82 8.70
C GLU A 6 16.26 -7.59 7.94
N LEU A 7 15.36 -7.78 6.97
CA LEU A 7 14.74 -6.68 6.22
C LEU A 7 13.96 -5.74 7.14
N LYS A 8 13.20 -6.31 8.08
CA LYS A 8 12.43 -5.54 9.05
C LYS A 8 13.36 -4.73 9.96
N ALA A 9 14.40 -5.35 10.51
CA ALA A 9 15.39 -4.68 11.36
C ALA A 9 16.11 -3.55 10.61
N GLU A 10 16.55 -3.77 9.37
CA GLU A 10 17.16 -2.73 8.53
C GLU A 10 16.21 -1.56 8.32
N CYS A 11 14.93 -1.84 8.05
CA CYS A 11 13.94 -0.79 7.82
C CYS A 11 13.65 0.02 9.09
N LEU A 12 13.52 -0.63 10.24
CA LEU A 12 13.25 0.03 11.53
C LEU A 12 14.40 0.97 11.92
N GLY A 13 15.65 0.59 11.62
CA GLY A 13 16.84 1.41 11.85
C GLY A 13 17.18 2.44 10.76
N CYS A 14 16.37 2.55 9.71
CA CYS A 14 16.72 3.33 8.51
C CYS A 14 16.80 4.84 8.77
N ASN A 15 17.82 5.51 8.24
CA ASN A 15 18.03 6.96 8.24
C ASN A 15 18.39 7.51 6.84
N LYS A 16 18.03 6.80 5.77
CA LYS A 16 18.47 7.11 4.38
C LYS A 16 17.85 8.40 3.79
N CYS A 17 16.80 8.97 4.39
CA CYS A 17 16.10 10.18 3.90
C CYS A 17 15.59 11.06 5.06
N GLU A 18 15.24 12.32 4.77
CA GLU A 18 14.84 13.33 5.77
C GLU A 18 13.63 12.92 6.62
N LEU A 19 12.77 12.03 6.11
CA LEU A 19 11.60 11.54 6.85
C LEU A 19 11.97 10.80 8.14
N SER A 20 13.22 10.34 8.30
CA SER A 20 13.67 9.75 9.56
C SER A 20 13.73 10.75 10.71
N ASN A 21 13.84 12.03 10.40
CA ASN A 21 14.08 13.08 11.41
C ASN A 21 12.79 13.47 12.15
N THR A 22 11.62 13.16 11.58
CA THR A 22 10.32 13.62 12.10
C THR A 22 9.35 12.50 12.45
N ARG A 23 9.68 11.24 12.15
CA ARG A 23 8.82 10.10 12.48
C ARG A 23 8.82 9.81 13.98
N THR A 24 7.72 9.30 14.49
CA THR A 24 7.67 8.63 15.80
C THR A 24 8.05 7.16 15.63
N ASN A 25 7.42 6.46 14.69
CA ASN A 25 7.70 5.06 14.38
C ASN A 25 7.89 4.86 12.88
N VAL A 26 8.72 3.88 12.53
CA VAL A 26 8.74 3.35 11.16
C VAL A 26 7.53 2.43 11.00
N VAL A 27 6.78 2.63 9.93
CA VAL A 27 5.63 1.80 9.56
C VAL A 27 6.05 0.86 8.43
N PHE A 28 6.57 -0.30 8.80
CA PHE A 28 7.15 -1.27 7.86
C PHE A 28 6.10 -1.88 6.91
N GLY A 29 5.01 -2.38 7.49
CA GLY A 29 3.96 -3.16 6.84
C GLY A 29 3.46 -4.26 7.77
N VAL A 30 2.22 -4.73 7.56
CA VAL A 30 1.57 -5.75 8.40
C VAL A 30 0.79 -6.74 7.55
N GLY A 31 0.53 -7.93 8.11
CA GLY A 31 -0.30 -8.96 7.52
C GLY A 31 0.45 -10.23 7.17
N ASN A 32 -0.14 -11.05 6.31
CA ASN A 32 0.39 -12.37 5.96
C ASN A 32 1.52 -12.27 4.93
N ILE A 33 2.71 -12.67 5.34
CA ILE A 33 3.92 -12.67 4.50
C ILE A 33 3.93 -13.74 3.40
N ASN A 34 2.93 -14.62 3.37
CA ASN A 34 2.68 -15.60 2.30
C ASN A 34 1.40 -15.25 1.50
N SER A 35 0.89 -14.02 1.62
CA SER A 35 -0.34 -13.63 0.93
C SER A 35 -0.15 -13.56 -0.59
N ARG A 36 -1.21 -13.96 -1.33
CA ARG A 36 -1.29 -13.79 -2.78
C ARG A 36 -1.59 -12.35 -3.19
N VAL A 37 -2.05 -11.49 -2.28
CA VAL A 37 -2.39 -10.09 -2.57
C VAL A 37 -1.74 -9.11 -1.58
N MET A 38 -1.15 -8.07 -2.15
CA MET A 38 -0.54 -6.99 -1.39
C MET A 38 -1.19 -5.65 -1.72
N PHE A 39 -1.55 -4.87 -0.70
CA PHE A 39 -2.06 -3.50 -0.84
C PHE A 39 -0.95 -2.50 -0.53
N VAL A 40 -0.74 -1.55 -1.43
CA VAL A 40 0.34 -0.55 -1.32
C VAL A 40 -0.25 0.85 -1.36
N GLY A 41 -0.19 1.55 -0.24
CA GLY A 41 -0.54 2.97 -0.13
C GLY A 41 0.65 3.90 -0.33
N GLU A 42 0.42 5.17 -0.05
CA GLU A 42 1.40 6.24 -0.22
C GLU A 42 2.44 6.28 0.90
N GLY A 43 1.99 6.52 2.12
CA GLY A 43 2.83 6.73 3.30
C GLY A 43 2.00 6.72 4.58
N PRO A 44 2.65 6.71 5.75
CA PRO A 44 1.97 6.76 7.04
C PRO A 44 1.31 8.13 7.27
N GLY A 45 0.12 8.10 7.88
CA GLY A 45 -0.48 9.28 8.51
C GLY A 45 -0.08 9.39 9.98
N GLU A 46 -0.76 10.27 10.71
CA GLU A 46 -0.50 10.52 12.12
C GLU A 46 -0.71 9.30 13.03
N ASN A 47 -1.85 8.63 12.88
CA ASN A 47 -2.16 7.47 13.74
C ASN A 47 -1.23 6.30 13.42
N GLU A 48 -0.88 6.14 12.15
CA GLU A 48 0.08 5.12 11.70
C GLU A 48 1.47 5.38 12.26
N ASP A 49 1.94 6.63 12.24
CA ASP A 49 3.23 7.03 12.82
C ASP A 49 3.28 6.79 14.34
N LEU A 50 2.19 7.07 15.06
CA LEU A 50 2.13 6.85 16.50
C LEU A 50 2.08 5.36 16.88
N GLN A 51 1.46 4.52 16.05
CA GLN A 51 1.26 3.10 16.35
C GLN A 51 2.28 2.16 15.69
N GLY A 52 3.02 2.62 14.67
CA GLY A 52 3.94 1.79 13.90
C GLY A 52 3.26 0.85 12.89
N GLU A 53 1.95 0.97 12.69
CA GLU A 53 1.15 0.08 11.83
C GLU A 53 0.44 0.86 10.71
N PRO A 54 0.37 0.31 9.47
CA PRO A 54 -0.21 0.99 8.35
C PRO A 54 -1.74 0.94 8.40
N PHE A 55 -2.38 2.02 7.92
CA PHE A 55 -3.83 2.11 7.79
C PHE A 55 -4.55 1.81 9.12
N VAL A 56 -4.22 2.46 10.23
CA VAL A 56 -4.94 2.31 11.52
C VAL A 56 -5.96 3.43 11.78
N GLY A 57 -5.83 4.55 11.05
CA GLY A 57 -6.76 5.68 11.11
C GLY A 57 -8.09 5.43 10.37
N ARG A 58 -8.86 6.51 10.17
CA ARG A 58 -10.18 6.45 9.49
C ARG A 58 -10.11 5.84 8.08
N ALA A 59 -9.07 6.17 7.33
CA ALA A 59 -8.83 5.63 6.00
C ALA A 59 -8.63 4.10 6.05
N GLY A 60 -7.92 3.63 7.06
CA GLY A 60 -7.71 2.21 7.29
C GLY A 60 -8.95 1.45 7.69
N LYS A 61 -9.79 2.01 8.56
CA LYS A 61 -11.10 1.43 8.89
C LYS A 61 -12.01 1.29 7.66
N LEU A 62 -11.89 2.19 6.68
CA LEU A 62 -12.61 2.05 5.41
C LEU A 62 -12.00 0.94 4.55
N LEU A 63 -10.67 0.83 4.49
CA LEU A 63 -10.00 -0.29 3.82
C LEU A 63 -10.43 -1.63 4.41
N ASP A 64 -10.51 -1.75 5.74
CA ASP A 64 -10.96 -2.97 6.43
C ASP A 64 -12.39 -3.37 6.02
N LYS A 65 -13.29 -2.39 5.87
CA LYS A 65 -14.65 -2.63 5.38
C LYS A 65 -14.67 -3.16 3.95
N TYR A 66 -13.83 -2.61 3.07
CA TYR A 66 -13.74 -3.09 1.70
C TYR A 66 -13.13 -4.48 1.61
N LEU A 67 -12.09 -4.77 2.39
CA LEU A 67 -11.52 -6.12 2.50
C LEU A 67 -12.57 -7.12 2.97
N ALA A 68 -13.28 -6.80 4.05
CA ALA A 68 -14.31 -7.67 4.61
C ALA A 68 -15.43 -7.97 3.60
N ALA A 69 -15.82 -6.98 2.79
CA ALA A 69 -16.85 -7.14 1.77
C ALA A 69 -16.45 -8.07 0.61
N ILE A 70 -15.16 -8.42 0.50
CA ILE A 70 -14.63 -9.38 -0.47
C ILE A 70 -14.00 -10.62 0.20
N ASP A 71 -14.46 -10.94 1.40
CA ASP A 71 -14.03 -12.09 2.21
C ASP A 71 -12.53 -12.09 2.58
N LEU A 72 -11.90 -10.92 2.54
CA LEU A 72 -10.53 -10.68 2.98
C LEU A 72 -10.51 -10.00 4.35
N ASP A 73 -9.38 -10.15 5.03
CA ASP A 73 -9.06 -9.42 6.25
C ASP A 73 -7.52 -9.24 6.32
N ARG A 74 -7.04 -8.51 7.32
CA ARG A 74 -5.60 -8.24 7.50
C ARG A 74 -4.73 -9.48 7.70
N THR A 75 -5.31 -10.62 8.10
CA THR A 75 -4.60 -11.90 8.23
C THR A 75 -4.49 -12.65 6.90
N LYS A 76 -5.25 -12.25 5.87
CA LYS A 76 -5.21 -12.85 4.53
C LYS A 76 -4.42 -12.03 3.53
N VAL A 77 -4.16 -10.76 3.81
CA VAL A 77 -3.48 -9.81 2.90
C VAL A 77 -2.17 -9.32 3.50
N TYR A 78 -1.32 -8.71 2.70
CA TYR A 78 -0.22 -7.88 3.21
C TYR A 78 -0.45 -6.41 2.86
N ILE A 79 -0.25 -5.50 3.82
CA ILE A 79 -0.49 -4.06 3.66
C ILE A 79 0.82 -3.32 3.93
N ALA A 80 1.20 -2.45 3.00
CA ALA A 80 2.38 -1.59 3.13
C ALA A 80 2.16 -0.24 2.44
N ASN A 81 3.18 0.61 2.51
CA ASN A 81 3.24 1.91 1.82
C ASN A 81 4.53 2.06 1.00
N MET A 82 4.51 3.00 0.05
CA MET A 82 5.68 3.39 -0.75
C MET A 82 6.80 3.96 0.14
N VAL A 83 6.47 4.88 1.05
CA VAL A 83 7.39 5.34 2.10
C VAL A 83 7.01 4.76 3.46
N LYS A 84 8.00 4.53 4.34
CA LYS A 84 7.82 3.88 5.65
C LYS A 84 7.77 4.85 6.83
N CYS A 85 7.87 6.15 6.58
CA CYS A 85 7.92 7.21 7.58
C CYS A 85 6.91 8.29 7.20
N ARG A 86 6.20 8.87 8.18
CA ARG A 86 5.20 9.92 7.94
C ARG A 86 5.86 11.19 7.36
N PRO A 87 5.45 11.67 6.18
CA PRO A 87 5.83 13.00 5.72
C PRO A 87 5.30 14.11 6.64
N PRO A 88 6.07 15.17 6.92
CA PRO A 88 5.63 16.29 7.74
C PRO A 88 4.27 16.85 7.30
N HIS A 89 3.36 17.07 8.25
CA HIS A 89 2.00 17.54 7.99
C HIS A 89 1.17 16.67 7.02
N ASN A 90 1.54 15.39 6.83
CA ASN A 90 0.89 14.46 5.88
C ASN A 90 0.92 14.98 4.43
N ARG A 91 1.95 15.74 4.04
CA ARG A 91 2.18 16.07 2.63
C ARG A 91 2.45 14.81 1.80
N ASP A 92 2.30 14.90 0.49
CA ASP A 92 2.80 13.87 -0.42
C ASP A 92 4.32 13.68 -0.20
N PRO A 93 4.83 12.43 -0.21
CA PRO A 93 6.27 12.16 -0.20
C PRO A 93 6.93 12.72 -1.47
N LYS A 94 8.11 13.31 -1.31
CA LYS A 94 8.92 13.79 -2.43
C LYS A 94 9.40 12.60 -3.27
N PRO A 95 9.65 12.77 -4.57
CA PRO A 95 10.21 11.70 -5.42
C PRO A 95 11.48 11.07 -4.84
N GLU A 96 12.39 11.88 -4.29
CA GLU A 96 13.62 11.39 -3.66
C GLU A 96 13.39 10.53 -2.41
N GLU A 97 12.34 10.82 -1.64
CA GLU A 97 11.96 10.04 -0.46
C GLU A 97 11.40 8.69 -0.89
N VAL A 98 10.57 8.67 -1.94
CA VAL A 98 10.07 7.44 -2.55
C VAL A 98 11.23 6.59 -3.08
N GLU A 99 12.16 7.17 -3.84
CA GLU A 99 13.30 6.41 -4.39
C GLU A 99 14.18 5.81 -3.29
N LYS A 100 14.45 6.55 -2.22
CA LYS A 100 15.25 6.07 -1.09
C LYS A 100 14.55 4.98 -0.28
N CYS A 101 13.22 4.96 -0.25
CA CYS A 101 12.43 3.99 0.51
C CYS A 101 12.01 2.75 -0.30
N LEU A 102 11.90 2.89 -1.62
CA LEU A 102 11.47 1.85 -2.56
C LEU A 102 12.23 0.51 -2.44
N PRO A 103 13.55 0.47 -2.14
CA PRO A 103 14.25 -0.80 -1.93
C PRO A 103 13.61 -1.71 -0.87
N PHE A 104 13.05 -1.15 0.20
CA PHE A 104 12.35 -1.94 1.22
C PHE A 104 11.09 -2.59 0.65
N LEU A 105 10.27 -1.82 -0.07
CA LEU A 105 9.06 -2.35 -0.69
C LEU A 105 9.40 -3.42 -1.74
N ARG A 106 10.43 -3.21 -2.56
CA ARG A 106 10.88 -4.21 -3.53
C ARG A 106 11.28 -5.52 -2.86
N ARG A 107 12.02 -5.44 -1.74
CA ARG A 107 12.44 -6.64 -1.00
C ARG A 107 11.27 -7.30 -0.27
N GLN A 108 10.29 -6.53 0.21
CA GLN A 108 9.02 -7.08 0.70
C GLN A 108 8.30 -7.89 -0.39
N VAL A 109 8.15 -7.31 -1.59
CA VAL A 109 7.52 -8.00 -2.74
C VAL A 109 8.31 -9.24 -3.15
N GLN A 110 9.64 -9.19 -3.17
CA GLN A 110 10.49 -10.34 -3.51
C GLN A 110 10.35 -11.50 -2.53
N LEU A 111 10.20 -11.20 -1.23
CA LEU A 111 10.07 -12.24 -0.20
C LEU A 111 8.64 -12.81 -0.16
N ILE A 112 7.63 -11.96 -0.27
CA ILE A 112 6.21 -12.36 -0.24
C ILE A 112 5.80 -13.08 -1.54
N ARG A 113 6.32 -12.62 -2.69
CA ARG A 113 5.93 -13.07 -4.04
C ARG A 113 4.41 -13.05 -4.26
N PRO A 114 3.75 -11.90 -4.06
CA PRO A 114 2.31 -11.79 -4.29
C PRO A 114 1.99 -12.00 -5.77
N ALA A 115 0.83 -12.59 -6.06
CA ALA A 115 0.30 -12.66 -7.42
C ALA A 115 -0.35 -11.33 -7.84
N ILE A 116 -0.89 -10.58 -6.87
CA ILE A 116 -1.59 -9.31 -7.09
C ILE A 116 -0.99 -8.21 -6.21
N ILE A 117 -0.78 -7.02 -6.80
CA ILE A 117 -0.47 -5.79 -6.07
C ILE A 117 -1.53 -4.72 -6.37
N VAL A 118 -2.24 -4.29 -5.34
CA VAL A 118 -3.26 -3.23 -5.42
C VAL A 118 -2.66 -1.91 -4.96
N CYS A 119 -2.56 -0.94 -5.86
CA CYS A 119 -2.05 0.40 -5.58
C CYS A 119 -3.19 1.30 -5.10
N LEU A 120 -3.15 1.69 -3.83
CA LEU A 120 -4.14 2.58 -3.22
C LEU A 120 -3.73 4.04 -3.50
N GLY A 121 -4.34 4.65 -4.51
CA GLY A 121 -4.10 6.03 -4.88
C GLY A 121 -2.99 6.27 -5.90
N ARG A 122 -2.85 7.55 -6.27
CA ARG A 122 -2.02 8.00 -7.40
C ARG A 122 -0.54 7.69 -7.20
N ILE A 123 0.02 7.95 -6.02
CA ILE A 123 1.47 7.85 -5.83
C ILE A 123 1.98 6.42 -6.00
N ALA A 124 1.30 5.45 -5.39
CA ALA A 124 1.63 4.04 -5.58
C ALA A 124 1.44 3.62 -7.04
N ALA A 125 0.30 3.97 -7.66
CA ALA A 125 0.00 3.57 -9.03
C ALA A 125 0.96 4.21 -10.06
N CYS A 126 1.28 5.49 -9.93
CA CYS A 126 2.23 6.18 -10.80
C CYS A 126 3.62 5.52 -10.74
N ARG A 127 4.05 5.09 -9.55
CA ARG A 127 5.37 4.52 -9.37
C ARG A 127 5.48 3.06 -9.78
N LEU A 128 4.45 2.27 -9.52
CA LEU A 128 4.46 0.81 -9.71
C LEU A 128 3.88 0.38 -11.06
N ILE A 129 2.89 1.11 -11.59
CA ILE A 129 2.19 0.77 -12.83
C ILE A 129 2.74 1.60 -14.00
N SER A 130 2.51 2.92 -13.99
CA SER A 130 2.92 3.82 -15.07
C SER A 130 2.99 5.27 -14.61
N PRO A 131 4.04 6.04 -14.95
CA PRO A 131 4.16 7.45 -14.54
C PRO A 131 2.95 8.33 -14.91
N GLY A 132 2.24 7.99 -16.00
CA GLY A 132 1.05 8.71 -16.47
C GLY A 132 -0.28 8.26 -15.86
N PHE A 133 -0.28 7.39 -14.86
CA PHE A 133 -1.49 6.82 -14.28
C PHE A 133 -2.39 7.89 -13.65
N ARG A 134 -3.69 7.88 -14.01
CA ARG A 134 -4.72 8.79 -13.50
C ARG A 134 -5.79 7.98 -12.79
N VAL A 135 -5.86 8.10 -11.47
CA VAL A 135 -6.84 7.35 -10.64
C VAL A 135 -8.28 7.51 -11.12
N THR A 136 -8.68 8.68 -11.60
CA THR A 136 -10.05 8.93 -12.08
C THR A 136 -10.39 8.29 -13.43
N LYS A 137 -9.41 7.71 -14.14
CA LYS A 137 -9.60 7.13 -15.47
C LYS A 137 -9.10 5.69 -15.58
N ASP A 138 -8.01 5.40 -14.89
CA ASP A 138 -7.26 4.16 -15.05
C ASP A 138 -7.46 3.19 -13.87
N HIS A 139 -8.32 3.54 -12.88
CA HIS A 139 -8.64 2.65 -11.78
C HIS A 139 -9.38 1.40 -12.27
N GLY A 140 -9.24 0.29 -11.53
CA GLY A 140 -9.96 -0.95 -11.85
C GLY A 140 -9.49 -1.64 -13.12
N VAL A 141 -8.40 -1.17 -13.76
CA VAL A 141 -7.76 -1.78 -14.92
C VAL A 141 -6.59 -2.65 -14.44
N TRP A 142 -6.51 -3.86 -14.99
CA TRP A 142 -5.42 -4.79 -14.73
C TRP A 142 -4.21 -4.50 -15.63
N TYR A 143 -3.03 -4.54 -15.03
CA TYR A 143 -1.73 -4.46 -15.70
C TYR A 143 -0.90 -5.65 -15.26
N GLU A 144 -0.06 -6.20 -16.14
CA GLU A 144 0.80 -7.33 -15.78
C GLU A 144 2.26 -7.00 -16.02
N LYS A 145 3.11 -7.28 -15.02
CA LYS A 145 4.56 -7.07 -15.12
C LYS A 145 5.30 -8.13 -14.31
N GLY A 146 6.18 -8.87 -14.97
CA GLY A 146 7.02 -9.87 -14.32
C GLY A 146 6.22 -10.96 -13.60
N GLY A 147 5.07 -11.36 -14.17
CA GLY A 147 4.17 -12.36 -13.60
C GLY A 147 3.34 -11.90 -12.39
N ILE A 148 3.35 -10.59 -12.07
CA ILE A 148 2.51 -10.00 -11.03
C ILE A 148 1.45 -9.13 -11.71
N LYS A 149 0.18 -9.28 -11.30
CA LYS A 149 -0.93 -8.41 -11.71
C LYS A 149 -1.00 -7.19 -10.81
N PHE A 150 -1.15 -6.02 -11.40
CA PHE A 150 -1.28 -4.74 -10.73
C PHE A 150 -2.63 -4.11 -11.06
N MET A 151 -3.26 -3.49 -10.06
CA MET A 151 -4.43 -2.65 -10.25
C MET A 151 -4.27 -1.38 -9.42
N GLY A 152 -4.57 -0.23 -10.00
CA GLY A 152 -4.76 1.00 -9.23
C GLY A 152 -6.21 1.17 -8.81
N THR A 153 -6.44 1.68 -7.60
CA THR A 153 -7.77 2.09 -7.13
C THR A 153 -7.66 3.37 -6.30
N PHE A 154 -8.80 3.88 -5.84
CA PHE A 154 -8.86 5.09 -5.03
C PHE A 154 -8.21 4.89 -3.66
N HIS A 155 -7.48 5.91 -3.19
CA HIS A 155 -6.99 5.88 -1.81
C HIS A 155 -8.18 6.03 -0.84
N PRO A 156 -8.29 5.23 0.24
CA PRO A 156 -9.42 5.31 1.17
C PRO A 156 -9.62 6.71 1.79
N ALA A 157 -8.54 7.44 2.06
CA ALA A 157 -8.62 8.83 2.52
C ALA A 157 -9.29 9.78 1.49
N ALA A 158 -9.13 9.53 0.18
CA ALA A 158 -9.79 10.30 -0.85
C ALA A 158 -11.29 9.98 -0.92
N LEU A 159 -11.67 8.71 -0.73
CA LEU A 159 -13.08 8.27 -0.65
C LEU A 159 -13.83 8.83 0.56
N LEU A 160 -13.10 9.11 1.65
CA LEU A 160 -13.67 9.82 2.81
C LEU A 160 -13.95 11.30 2.51
N ARG A 161 -13.17 11.93 1.63
CA ARG A 161 -13.36 13.33 1.21
C ARG A 161 -14.40 13.47 0.09
N ASN A 162 -14.42 12.52 -0.84
CA ASN A 162 -15.39 12.45 -1.93
C ASN A 162 -16.09 11.08 -1.93
N PRO A 163 -17.22 10.96 -1.21
CA PRO A 163 -17.96 9.71 -1.12
C PRO A 163 -18.57 9.22 -2.44
N ASN A 164 -18.71 10.07 -3.46
CA ASN A 164 -19.31 9.68 -4.74
C ASN A 164 -18.51 8.59 -5.46
N ASN A 165 -17.20 8.52 -5.22
CA ASN A 165 -16.33 7.52 -5.83
C ASN A 165 -16.34 6.17 -5.09
N LYS A 166 -17.14 6.02 -4.01
CA LYS A 166 -17.16 4.78 -3.22
C LYS A 166 -17.74 3.58 -3.97
N ALA A 167 -18.69 3.83 -4.88
CA ALA A 167 -19.28 2.79 -5.72
C ALA A 167 -18.23 2.24 -6.70
N ASP A 168 -17.59 3.13 -7.46
CA ASP A 168 -16.50 2.79 -8.38
C ASP A 168 -15.36 2.05 -7.68
N ALA A 169 -14.93 2.54 -6.50
CA ALA A 169 -13.92 1.86 -5.71
C ALA A 169 -14.39 0.46 -5.26
N PHE A 170 -15.67 0.29 -4.93
CA PHE A 170 -16.18 -1.02 -4.53
C PHE A 170 -16.17 -2.02 -5.71
N GLU A 171 -16.50 -1.57 -6.92
CA GLU A 171 -16.38 -2.40 -8.13
C GLU A 171 -14.95 -2.88 -8.37
N ASP A 172 -13.94 -2.03 -8.11
CA ASP A 172 -12.53 -2.44 -8.18
C ASP A 172 -12.22 -3.58 -7.20
N PHE A 173 -12.73 -3.53 -5.97
CA PHE A 173 -12.56 -4.59 -4.98
C PHE A 173 -13.26 -5.89 -5.40
N LEU A 174 -14.43 -5.81 -6.02
CA LEU A 174 -15.09 -6.99 -6.59
C LEU A 174 -14.24 -7.64 -7.69
N LYS A 175 -13.59 -6.84 -8.56
CA LYS A 175 -12.64 -7.36 -9.55
C LYS A 175 -11.44 -8.05 -8.89
N ILE A 176 -10.90 -7.49 -7.80
CA ILE A 176 -9.81 -8.11 -7.02
C ILE A 176 -10.25 -9.47 -6.46
N ARG A 177 -11.46 -9.55 -5.90
CA ARG A 177 -12.05 -10.80 -5.41
C ARG A 177 -12.12 -11.86 -6.50
N ASP A 178 -12.64 -11.48 -7.66
CA ASP A 178 -12.88 -12.42 -8.75
C ASP A 178 -11.56 -12.86 -9.40
N GLU A 179 -10.56 -11.99 -9.46
CA GLU A 179 -9.21 -12.34 -9.89
C GLU A 179 -8.54 -13.32 -8.91
N LEU A 180 -8.71 -13.12 -7.60
CA LEU A 180 -8.16 -14.03 -6.58
C LEU A 180 -8.72 -15.45 -6.66
N LYS A 181 -9.93 -15.65 -7.18
CA LYS A 181 -10.51 -16.99 -7.38
C LYS A 181 -9.84 -17.77 -8.50
N ASN A 182 -9.13 -17.09 -9.41
CA ASN A 182 -8.50 -17.68 -10.59
C ASN A 182 -7.03 -18.05 -10.36
N ILE A 183 -6.54 -17.93 -9.13
CA ILE A 183 -5.11 -17.83 -8.78
C ILE A 183 -4.71 -18.81 -7.67
#